data_AF-A0A976KNV1-F1
#
_entry.id   AF-A0A976KNV1-F1
#
_cell.length_a   1.000
_cell.length_b   1.000
_cell.length_c   1.000
_cell.angle_alpha   90.00
_cell.angle_beta   90.00
_cell.angle_gamma   90.00
#
_symmetry.space_group_name_H-M   'P 1'
#
loop_
_entity.id
_entity.type
_entity.pdbx_description
1 polymer ?
#
loop_
_entity_poly.entity_id
_entity_poly.type
_entity_poly.pdbx_seq_one_letter_code
_entity_poly.pdbx_strand_id
1 'polypeptide(L)' 'LKNANVIRDDILYAKVFLSGELNKAITVKGLRVSKGARSAIEAAGGKVED' A
#
# COMPACT_ATOMS: atom_id res chain seq x y z
N LEU A 1 8.91 -3.92 -0.32
CA LEU A 1 8.62 -3.58 -1.73
C LEU A 1 9.85 -3.76 -2.63
N LYS A 2 11.01 -3.16 -2.29
CA LYS A 2 12.30 -3.43 -2.95
C LYS A 2 12.70 -4.91 -2.91
N ASN A 3 12.60 -5.53 -1.73
CA ASN A 3 12.88 -6.96 -1.55
C ASN A 3 11.89 -7.91 -2.26
N ALA A 4 10.72 -7.39 -2.69
CA ALA A 4 9.74 -8.13 -3.47
C ALA A 4 9.85 -7.83 -4.98
N ASN A 5 10.87 -7.06 -5.39
CA ASN A 5 11.12 -6.61 -6.75
C ASN A 5 9.94 -5.84 -7.40
N VAL A 6 9.05 -5.26 -6.58
CA VAL A 6 7.88 -4.50 -7.05
C VAL A 6 8.26 -3.05 -7.39
N ILE A 7 9.33 -2.54 -6.78
CA ILE A 7 9.81 -1.18 -6.96
C ILE A 7 11.32 -1.22 -7.14
N ARG A 8 11.83 -0.48 -8.12
CA ARG A 8 13.28 -0.29 -8.30
C ARG A 8 13.90 0.40 -7.09
N ASP A 9 15.16 0.11 -6.83
CA ASP A 9 15.87 0.63 -5.65
C ASP A 9 16.06 2.16 -5.67
N ASP A 10 16.08 2.76 -6.86
CA ASP A 10 16.22 4.22 -7.06
C ASP A 10 14.93 5.02 -6.77
N ILE A 11 13.82 4.37 -6.44
CA ILE A 11 12.55 5.07 -6.22
C ILE A 11 12.49 5.70 -4.82
N LEU A 12 12.40 7.03 -4.79
CA LEU A 12 12.31 7.86 -3.58
C LEU A 12 10.89 7.94 -3.00
N TYR A 13 9.86 7.78 -3.83
CA TYR A 13 8.46 7.89 -3.41
C TYR A 13 7.60 6.85 -4.11
N ALA A 14 6.70 6.22 -3.35
CA ALA A 14 5.72 5.31 -3.90
C ALA A 14 4.31 5.68 -3.40
N LYS A 15 3.33 5.47 -4.28
CA LYS A 15 1.92 5.78 -4.04
C LYS A 15 1.08 4.52 -4.24
N VAL A 16 0.25 4.20 -3.25
CA VAL A 16 -0.62 3.01 -3.26
C VAL A 16 -1.98 3.38 -3.83
N PHE A 17 -2.38 2.68 -4.88
CA PHE A 17 -3.67 2.82 -5.55
C PHE A 17 -4.54 1.58 -5.34
N LEU A 18 -5.85 1.75 -5.48
CA LEU A 18 -6.79 0.64 -5.45
C LEU A 18 -6.60 -0.17 -6.75
N SER A 19 -6.13 -1.40 -6.63
CA SER A 19 -6.00 -2.32 -7.76
C SER A 19 -6.46 -3.70 -7.32
N GLY A 20 -7.59 -4.14 -7.89
CA GLY A 20 -8.20 -5.43 -7.58
C GLY A 20 -8.70 -5.56 -6.15
N GLU A 21 -8.70 -6.80 -5.66
CA GLU A 21 -9.23 -7.19 -4.35
C GLU A 21 -8.08 -7.44 -3.36
N LEU A 22 -8.18 -6.86 -2.17
CA LEU A 22 -7.18 -6.99 -1.11
C LEU A 22 -7.61 -8.08 -0.13
N ASN A 23 -7.18 -9.32 -0.36
CA ASN A 23 -7.56 -10.48 0.48
C ASN A 23 -6.70 -10.66 1.76
N LYS A 24 -5.71 -9.79 1.99
CA LYS A 24 -4.84 -9.85 3.18
C LYS A 24 -4.80 -8.49 3.88
N ALA A 25 -4.95 -8.54 5.21
CA ALA A 25 -4.64 -7.42 6.09
C ALA A 25 -3.15 -7.09 5.96
N ILE A 26 -2.83 -5.93 5.41
CA ILE A 26 -1.46 -5.42 5.31
C ILE A 26 -1.35 -4.09 6.03
N THR A 27 -0.20 -3.88 6.68
CA THR A 27 0.17 -2.59 7.25
C THR A 27 1.05 -1.85 6.27
N VAL A 28 0.59 -0.68 5.83
CA VAL A 28 1.33 0.22 4.94
C VAL A 28 1.90 1.33 5.80
N LYS A 29 3.23 1.46 5.87
CA LYS A 29 3.93 2.52 6.61
C LYS A 29 4.73 3.42 5.68
N GLY A 30 4.64 4.73 5.85
CA GLY A 30 5.48 5.71 5.15
C GLY A 30 5.23 5.82 3.64
N LEU A 31 4.02 5.48 3.19
CA LEU A 31 3.64 5.49 1.78
C LEU A 31 2.37 6.31 1.60
N ARG A 32 2.32 7.12 0.55
CA ARG A 32 1.11 7.89 0.21
C ARG A 32 0.04 6.93 -0.29
N VAL A 33 -1.08 6.84 0.42
CA VAL A 33 -2.20 5.97 0.03
C VAL A 33 -3.31 6.81 -0.58
N SER A 34 -3.87 6.36 -1.71
CA SER A 34 -5.06 6.99 -2.29
C SER A 34 -6.32 6.73 -1.44
N LYS A 35 -7.32 7.61 -1.53
CA LYS A 35 -8.58 7.48 -0.76
C LYS A 35 -9.26 6.11 -0.93
N GLY A 36 -9.30 5.59 -2.16
CA GLY A 36 -9.86 4.27 -2.45
C GLY A 36 -9.02 3.13 -1.89
N ALA A 37 -7.69 3.22 -1.98
CA ALA A 37 -6.80 2.22 -1.42
C ALA A 37 -6.86 2.17 0.12
N ARG A 38 -6.95 3.31 0.79
CA ARG A 38 -7.07 3.37 2.25
C ARG A 38 -8.36 2.67 2.71
N SER A 39 -9.47 2.96 2.04
CA SER A 39 -10.76 2.32 2.34
C SER A 39 -10.70 0.80 2.15
N ALA A 40 -10.02 0.31 1.12
CA ALA A 40 -9.85 -1.12 0.90
C ALA A 40 -8.88 -1.78 1.90
N ILE A 41 -7.81 -1.08 2.30
CA ILE A 41 -6.87 -1.56 3.32
C ILE A 41 -7.58 -1.64 4.68
N GLU A 42 -8.34 -0.62 5.07
CA GLU A 42 -9.12 -0.62 6.30
C GLU A 42 -10.23 -1.70 6.28
N ALA A 43 -10.93 -1.86 5.14
CA ALA A 43 -11.92 -2.92 4.97
C ALA A 43 -11.31 -4.34 5.05
N ALA A 44 -10.08 -4.51 4.58
CA ALA A 44 -9.31 -5.75 4.71
C ALA A 44 -8.70 -5.96 6.11
N GLY A 45 -8.94 -5.05 7.07
CA GLY A 45 -8.39 -5.11 8.43
C GLY A 45 -6.92 -4.68 8.54
N GLY A 46 -6.39 -4.00 7.52
CA GLY A 46 -5.06 -3.42 7.50
C GLY A 46 -4.95 -2.07 8.20
N LYS A 47 -3.73 -1.57 8.33
CA LYS A 47 -3.43 -0.26 8.95
C LYS A 47 -2.59 0.60 8.01
N VAL A 48 -2.88 1.89 7.97
CA VAL A 48 -2.06 2.88 7.26
C VAL A 48 -1.40 3.78 8.32
N GLU A 49 -0.09 3.68 8.47
CA GLU A 49 0.72 4.62 9.25
C GLU A 49 1.38 5.58 8.24
N ASP A 50 0.99 6.85 8.31
CA ASP A 50 1.47 7.91 7.41
C ASP A 50 2.93 8.27 7.72
#